data_AF-A0A838H7T0-F1
#
_entry.id   AF-A0A838H7T0-F1
#
_cell.length_a   1.000
_cell.length_b   1.000
_cell.length_c   1.000
_cell.angle_alpha   90.00
_cell.angle_beta   90.00
_cell.angle_gamma   90.00
#
_symmetry.space_group_name_H-M   'P 1'
#
loop_
_entity.id
_entity.type
_entity.pdbx_description
1 polymer ?
#
loop_
_entity_poly.entity_id
_entity_poly.type
_entity_poly.pdbx_seq_one_letter_code
_entity_poly.pdbx_strand_id
1 'polypeptide(L)'
;MANQEYPRREIVDPATGYTIKPNSDGSISAGGYAGTLVFKTVAAVAAVAGTGATIWTPAAGKKVRLLGWSLSSSANASLIFGDNTVGAVILRTELLAAAGVSQSPPGLGTGFLSAAADNVLKLDVTANSTVSGFVFGIEV
;
A
#
# COMPACT_ATOMS: atom_id res chain seq x y z
N MET A 1 26.80 -37.22 20.26
CA MET A 1 26.70 -37.02 18.80
C MET A 1 26.59 -35.52 18.57
N ALA A 2 27.59 -34.90 17.94
CA ALA A 2 27.54 -33.47 17.65
C ALA A 2 26.62 -33.24 16.44
N ASN A 3 25.61 -32.38 16.57
CA ASN A 3 24.79 -31.97 15.45
C ASN A 3 25.69 -31.19 14.49
N GLN A 4 25.87 -31.72 13.27
CA GLN A 4 26.58 -31.03 12.21
C GLN A 4 25.70 -29.85 11.75
N GLU A 5 26.03 -28.64 12.18
CA GLU A 5 25.43 -27.44 11.61
C GLU A 5 25.90 -27.30 10.16
N TYR A 6 24.99 -27.49 9.21
CA TYR A 6 25.24 -27.15 7.81
C TYR A 6 25.29 -25.62 7.70
N PRO A 7 26.37 -25.01 7.17
CA PRO A 7 26.43 -23.57 7.03
C PRO A 7 25.32 -23.12 6.07
N ARG A 8 24.44 -22.23 6.55
CA ARG A 8 23.38 -21.62 5.74
C ARG A 8 24.07 -20.86 4.59
N ARG A 9 24.03 -21.42 3.37
CA ARG A 9 24.67 -20.80 2.20
C ARG A 9 24.02 -19.45 1.94
N GLU A 10 24.80 -18.40 2.13
CA GLU A 10 24.45 -17.04 1.76
C GLU A 10 24.29 -16.98 0.24
N ILE A 11 23.10 -16.61 -0.24
CA ILE A 11 22.82 -16.47 -1.67
C ILE A 11 23.09 -15.01 -2.04
N VAL A 12 24.09 -14.77 -2.87
CA VAL A 12 24.38 -13.45 -3.44
C VAL A 12 23.73 -13.37 -4.81
N ASP A 13 22.87 -12.36 -5.02
CA ASP A 13 22.33 -12.08 -6.34
C ASP A 13 23.46 -11.62 -7.28
N PRO A 14 23.77 -12.37 -8.35
CA PRO A 14 24.85 -12.02 -9.26
C PRO A 14 24.60 -10.75 -10.07
N ALA A 15 23.36 -10.26 -10.16
CA ALA A 15 23.03 -9.04 -10.90
C ALA A 15 23.18 -7.77 -10.07
N THR A 16 22.96 -7.84 -8.76
CA THR A 16 22.92 -6.67 -7.87
C THR A 16 23.97 -6.68 -6.77
N GLY A 17 24.63 -7.83 -6.54
CA GLY A 17 25.52 -8.03 -5.39
C GLY A 17 24.78 -8.07 -4.06
N TYR A 18 23.44 -8.09 -4.06
CA TYR A 18 22.64 -8.10 -2.85
C TYR A 18 22.70 -9.48 -2.18
N THR A 19 23.10 -9.46 -0.92
CA THR A 19 23.19 -10.63 -0.06
C THR A 19 21.83 -10.97 0.52
N ILE A 20 21.25 -12.08 0.08
CA ILE A 20 20.00 -12.59 0.63
C ILE A 20 20.31 -13.46 1.84
N LYS A 21 20.03 -12.93 3.04
CA LYS A 21 20.12 -13.71 4.28
C LYS A 21 18.81 -14.49 4.48
N PRO A 22 18.86 -15.82 4.65
CA PRO A 22 17.69 -16.59 4.99
C PRO A 22 17.20 -16.21 6.40
N ASN A 23 15.89 -16.23 6.60
CA ASN A 23 15.25 -16.04 7.90
C ASN A 23 15.69 -17.16 8.87
N SER A 24 15.36 -17.00 10.16
CA SER A 24 15.72 -17.97 11.20
C SER A 24 15.20 -19.39 10.94
N ASP A 25 14.12 -19.51 10.17
CA ASP A 25 13.45 -20.74 9.74
C ASP A 25 13.95 -21.28 8.38
N GLY A 26 14.94 -20.64 7.76
CA GLY A 26 15.48 -21.03 6.45
C GLY A 26 14.68 -20.53 5.25
N SER A 27 13.59 -19.78 5.45
CA SER A 27 12.86 -19.16 4.35
C SER A 27 13.62 -17.98 3.75
N ILE A 28 13.47 -17.77 2.44
CA ILE A 28 14.07 -16.67 1.71
C ILE A 28 12.99 -15.62 1.48
N SER A 29 13.09 -14.49 2.17
CA SER A 29 12.22 -13.34 1.90
C SER A 29 12.61 -12.76 0.54
N ALA A 30 11.76 -12.90 -0.48
CA ALA A 30 11.99 -12.26 -1.77
C ALA A 30 12.14 -10.74 -1.56
N GLY A 31 13.34 -10.23 -1.81
CA GLY A 31 13.68 -8.82 -1.64
C GLY A 31 12.71 -7.94 -2.43
N GLY A 32 12.20 -6.91 -1.79
CA GLY A 32 11.38 -5.90 -2.46
C GLY A 32 11.11 -4.68 -1.59
N TYR A 33 10.90 -4.87 -0.29
CA TYR A 33 10.55 -3.76 0.61
C TYR A 33 11.01 -4.06 2.04
N ALA A 34 11.69 -3.12 2.69
CA ALA A 34 12.20 -3.28 4.06
C ALA A 34 11.11 -3.31 5.16
N GLY A 35 9.84 -3.33 4.78
CA GLY A 35 8.70 -3.29 5.70
C GLY A 35 7.75 -4.46 5.47
N THR A 36 7.07 -4.88 6.55
CA THR A 36 6.00 -5.88 6.48
C THR A 36 4.86 -5.35 5.61
N LEU A 37 4.35 -6.20 4.70
CA LEU A 37 3.16 -5.90 3.93
C LEU A 37 1.96 -5.78 4.85
N VAL A 38 1.25 -4.66 4.79
CA VAL A 38 0.05 -4.36 5.58
C VAL A 38 -1.12 -4.13 4.64
N PHE A 39 -2.24 -4.75 4.96
CA PHE A 39 -3.54 -4.47 4.35
C PHE A 39 -4.32 -3.55 5.29
N LYS A 40 -4.89 -2.47 4.75
CA LYS A 40 -5.87 -1.65 5.46
C LYS A 40 -7.23 -1.85 4.81
N THR A 41 -8.15 -2.42 5.58
CA THR A 41 -9.54 -2.56 5.17
C THR A 41 -10.21 -1.19 5.16
N VAL A 42 -10.89 -0.88 4.07
CA VAL A 42 -11.78 0.26 3.95
C VAL A 42 -13.19 -0.31 4.05
N ALA A 43 -13.79 -0.26 5.24
CA ALA A 43 -15.10 -0.86 5.51
C ALA A 43 -16.19 0.21 5.48
N ALA A 44 -16.87 0.35 4.34
CA ALA A 44 -17.99 1.27 4.16
C ALA A 44 -17.69 2.71 4.66
N VAL A 45 -16.56 3.26 4.25
CA VAL A 45 -16.12 4.60 4.66
C VAL A 45 -16.88 5.64 3.83
N ALA A 46 -17.64 6.51 4.49
CA ALA A 46 -18.25 7.66 3.85
C ALA A 46 -17.16 8.67 3.45
N ALA A 47 -17.10 9.00 2.16
CA ALA A 47 -16.25 10.03 1.61
C ALA A 47 -17.14 11.15 1.02
N VAL A 48 -16.88 12.38 1.46
CA VAL A 48 -17.56 13.58 0.95
C VAL A 48 -16.61 14.30 0.01
N ALA A 49 -17.10 14.65 -1.17
CA ALA A 49 -16.31 15.25 -2.22
C ALA A 49 -15.67 16.56 -1.77
N GLY A 50 -14.36 16.68 -1.96
CA GLY A 50 -13.56 17.85 -1.57
C GLY A 50 -13.08 17.84 -0.12
N THR A 51 -13.54 16.92 0.73
CA THR A 51 -13.05 16.76 2.11
C THR A 51 -12.35 15.43 2.35
N GLY A 52 -12.78 14.37 1.65
CA GLY A 52 -12.24 13.02 1.75
C GLY A 52 -12.30 12.39 3.15
N ALA A 53 -11.72 11.20 3.27
CA ALA A 53 -11.59 10.43 4.50
C ALA A 53 -10.15 9.92 4.68
N THR A 54 -9.73 9.72 5.94
CA THR A 54 -8.46 9.01 6.21
C THR A 54 -8.68 7.51 6.07
N ILE A 55 -7.87 6.84 5.24
CA ILE A 55 -7.95 5.38 5.02
C ILE A 55 -6.72 4.62 5.54
N TRP A 56 -5.62 5.33 5.85
CA TRP A 56 -4.44 4.75 6.49
C TRP A 56 -3.71 5.81 7.30
N THR A 57 -3.62 5.62 8.62
CA THR A 57 -2.68 6.35 9.49
C THR A 57 -1.46 5.45 9.75
N PRO A 58 -0.24 5.85 9.34
CA PRO A 58 0.96 5.06 9.63
C PRO A 58 1.24 5.05 11.14
N ALA A 59 2.03 4.08 11.61
CA ALA A 59 2.61 4.17 12.94
C ALA A 59 3.48 5.44 13.07
N ALA A 60 3.63 5.94 14.31
CA ALA A 60 4.38 7.16 14.56
C ALA A 60 5.83 7.08 14.02
N GLY A 61 6.26 8.13 13.34
CA GLY A 61 7.55 8.24 12.67
C GLY A 61 7.67 7.46 11.35
N LYS A 62 6.58 6.84 10.86
CA LYS A 62 6.59 6.04 9.63
C LYS A 62 5.93 6.74 8.45
N LYS A 63 6.37 6.35 7.25
CA LYS A 63 5.77 6.74 5.98
C LYS A 63 4.94 5.60 5.42
N VAL A 64 3.79 5.92 4.82
CA VAL A 64 3.03 4.97 4.02
C VAL A 64 3.68 4.80 2.65
N ARG A 65 3.90 3.57 2.21
CA ARG A 65 4.13 3.24 0.80
C ARG A 65 2.96 2.42 0.25
N LEU A 66 2.12 3.04 -0.56
CA LEU A 66 0.97 2.42 -1.20
C LEU A 66 1.43 1.58 -2.41
N LEU A 67 1.17 0.28 -2.37
CA LEU A 67 1.55 -0.68 -3.42
C LEU A 67 0.38 -1.15 -4.27
N GLY A 68 -0.86 -0.98 -3.80
CA GLY A 68 -2.04 -1.25 -4.60
C GLY A 68 -3.36 -1.12 -3.81
N TRP A 69 -4.45 -1.35 -4.53
CA TRP A 69 -5.81 -1.22 -3.99
C TRP A 69 -6.80 -2.10 -4.76
N SER A 70 -7.92 -2.39 -4.10
CA SER A 70 -9.15 -2.86 -4.70
C SER A 70 -10.29 -2.20 -3.95
N LEU A 71 -10.92 -1.20 -4.55
CA LEU A 71 -11.92 -0.36 -3.90
C LEU A 71 -13.16 -0.23 -4.77
N SER A 72 -14.33 -0.28 -4.17
CA SER A 72 -15.61 0.04 -4.79
C SER A 72 -16.17 1.36 -4.28
N SER A 73 -16.96 2.04 -5.11
CA SER A 73 -17.70 3.24 -4.73
C SER A 73 -19.19 2.96 -4.82
N SER A 74 -19.98 3.37 -3.82
CA SER A 74 -21.45 3.22 -3.85
C SER A 74 -22.14 4.15 -4.87
N ALA A 75 -21.42 5.11 -5.46
CA ALA A 75 -21.93 6.09 -6.40
C ALA A 75 -20.99 6.25 -7.60
N ASN A 76 -21.47 6.91 -8.66
CA ASN A 76 -20.66 7.30 -9.80
C ASN A 76 -19.61 8.33 -9.39
N ALA A 77 -18.40 7.87 -9.06
CA ALA A 77 -17.32 8.72 -8.58
C ALA A 77 -15.96 8.16 -8.98
N SER A 78 -15.01 9.03 -9.29
CA SER A 78 -13.58 8.67 -9.28
C SER A 78 -13.07 8.67 -7.85
N LEU A 79 -12.14 7.78 -7.55
CA LEU A 79 -11.41 7.74 -6.29
C LEU A 79 -10.12 8.57 -6.43
N ILE A 80 -9.85 9.43 -5.46
CA ILE A 80 -8.71 10.36 -5.46
C ILE A 80 -7.87 10.09 -4.22
N PHE A 81 -6.65 9.60 -4.41
CA PHE A 81 -5.75 9.34 -3.30
C PHE A 81 -4.93 10.59 -3.00
N GLY A 82 -4.87 11.00 -1.74
CA GLY A 82 -4.15 12.18 -1.29
C GLY A 82 -3.10 11.86 -0.24
N ASP A 83 -1.99 12.59 -0.26
CA ASP A 83 -0.94 12.53 0.76
C ASP A 83 -1.18 13.58 1.84
N ASN A 84 -1.63 13.15 3.03
CA ASN A 84 -1.98 13.96 4.20
C ASN A 84 -3.20 14.89 4.04
N THR A 85 -3.34 15.50 2.87
CA THR A 85 -4.42 16.42 2.50
C THR A 85 -5.04 16.03 1.16
N VAL A 86 -6.33 16.28 0.99
CA VAL A 86 -7.08 15.89 -0.24
C VAL A 86 -6.56 16.57 -1.51
N GLY A 87 -6.01 17.79 -1.40
CA GLY A 87 -5.43 18.52 -2.53
C GLY A 87 -4.05 18.02 -2.97
N ALA A 88 -3.34 17.25 -2.14
CA ALA A 88 -2.06 16.65 -2.47
C ALA A 88 -2.27 15.33 -3.22
N VAL A 89 -2.86 15.41 -4.42
CA VAL A 89 -3.28 14.25 -5.21
C VAL A 89 -2.08 13.42 -5.65
N ILE A 90 -2.10 12.15 -5.26
CA ILE A 90 -1.13 11.12 -5.64
C ILE A 90 -1.53 10.50 -6.98
N LEU A 91 -2.78 10.03 -7.05
CA LEU A 91 -3.36 9.38 -8.21
C LEU A 91 -4.89 9.47 -8.16
N ARG A 92 -5.51 9.26 -9.31
CA ARG A 92 -6.96 9.24 -9.48
C ARG A 92 -7.35 8.09 -10.40
N THR A 93 -8.43 7.40 -10.08
CA THR A 93 -9.03 6.38 -10.94
C THR A 93 -9.88 7.01 -12.04
N GLU A 94 -10.19 6.25 -13.09
CA GLU A 94 -11.32 6.55 -13.98
C GLU A 94 -12.63 6.78 -13.21
N LEU A 95 -13.65 7.33 -13.88
CA LEU A 95 -14.99 7.45 -13.30
C LEU A 95 -15.59 6.05 -13.16
N LEU A 96 -15.79 5.59 -11.92
CA LEU A 96 -16.46 4.33 -11.67
C LEU A 96 -17.96 4.48 -11.86
N ALA A 97 -18.62 3.41 -12.30
CA ALA A 97 -20.06 3.26 -12.10
C ALA A 97 -20.39 3.09 -10.61
N ALA A 98 -21.64 3.33 -10.21
CA ALA A 98 -22.09 2.97 -8.87
C ALA A 98 -21.91 1.44 -8.64
N ALA A 99 -21.38 1.08 -7.48
CA ALA A 99 -20.88 -0.24 -7.10
C ALA A 99 -19.74 -0.79 -7.98
N GLY A 100 -19.19 0.01 -8.90
CA GLY A 100 -18.01 -0.34 -9.69
C GLY A 100 -16.78 -0.49 -8.81
N VAL A 101 -15.85 -1.35 -9.23
CA VAL A 101 -14.58 -1.62 -8.54
C VAL A 101 -13.43 -1.06 -9.37
N SER A 102 -12.52 -0.34 -8.72
CA SER A 102 -11.21 0.01 -9.27
C SER A 102 -10.16 -0.85 -8.60
N GLN A 103 -9.28 -1.44 -9.41
CA GLN A 103 -8.13 -2.20 -8.96
C GLN A 103 -6.87 -1.53 -9.47
N SER A 104 -5.82 -1.56 -8.65
CA SER A 104 -4.52 -1.05 -9.08
C SER A 104 -4.03 -1.76 -10.35
N PRO A 105 -3.50 -1.02 -11.35
CA PRO A 105 -2.92 -1.64 -12.54
C PRO A 105 -1.78 -2.61 -12.19
N PRO A 106 -1.56 -3.66 -12.99
CA PRO A 106 -0.38 -4.49 -12.84
C PRO A 106 0.88 -3.64 -13.04
N GLY A 107 1.88 -3.81 -12.17
CA GLY A 107 3.18 -3.18 -12.34
C GLY A 107 3.31 -1.73 -11.86
N LEU A 108 2.69 -1.36 -10.72
CA LEU A 108 2.92 -0.06 -10.03
C LEU A 108 4.38 0.19 -9.57
N GLY A 109 5.32 -0.69 -9.93
CA GLY A 109 6.72 -0.59 -9.55
C GLY A 109 6.90 -0.55 -8.04
N THR A 110 7.62 0.47 -7.55
CA THR A 110 7.85 0.66 -6.11
C THR A 110 6.66 1.27 -5.36
N GLY A 111 5.54 1.49 -6.05
CA GLY A 111 4.37 2.19 -5.53
C GLY A 111 4.63 3.66 -5.19
N PHE A 112 3.70 4.28 -4.48
CA PHE A 112 3.83 5.65 -4.02
C PHE A 112 4.32 5.69 -2.57
N LEU A 113 5.40 6.42 -2.29
CA LEU A 113 5.87 6.71 -0.94
C LEU A 113 5.41 8.10 -0.51
N SER A 114 4.80 8.19 0.67
CA SER A 114 4.44 9.45 1.31
C SER A 114 5.63 10.42 1.42
N ALA A 115 5.38 11.72 1.23
CA ALA A 115 6.41 12.75 1.27
C ALA A 115 7.08 12.85 2.64
N ALA A 116 6.31 12.81 3.73
CA ALA A 116 6.79 12.94 5.11
C ALA A 116 6.35 11.76 6.00
N ALA A 117 7.06 11.58 7.10
CA ALA A 117 6.61 10.70 8.18
C ALA A 117 5.30 11.23 8.78
N ASP A 118 4.50 10.33 9.34
CA ASP A 118 3.21 10.63 9.99
C ASP A 118 2.10 11.15 9.06
N ASN A 119 2.40 11.39 7.79
CA ASN A 119 1.40 11.67 6.78
C ASN A 119 0.43 10.49 6.64
N VAL A 120 -0.86 10.82 6.66
CA VAL A 120 -1.93 9.84 6.47
C VAL A 120 -2.31 9.70 5.00
N LEU A 121 -2.69 8.50 4.57
CA LEU A 121 -3.31 8.30 3.26
C LEU A 121 -4.77 8.76 3.31
N LYS A 122 -5.11 9.73 2.48
CA LYS A 122 -6.47 10.23 2.29
C LYS A 122 -7.11 9.62 1.05
N LEU A 123 -8.42 9.47 1.09
CA LEU A 123 -9.25 9.11 -0.04
C LEU A 123 -10.39 10.11 -0.19
N ASP A 124 -10.41 10.83 -1.30
CA ASP A 124 -11.50 11.71 -1.71
C ASP A 124 -12.23 11.13 -2.93
N VAL A 125 -13.39 11.70 -3.24
CA VAL A 125 -14.30 11.24 -4.29
C VAL A 125 -14.83 12.42 -5.08
N THR A 126 -15.10 12.23 -6.37
CA THR A 126 -15.68 13.31 -7.20
C THR A 126 -17.18 13.53 -6.94
N ALA A 127 -17.85 12.59 -6.29
CA ALA A 127 -19.22 12.68 -5.82
C ALA A 127 -19.33 11.89 -4.51
N ASN A 128 -20.12 12.40 -3.55
CA ASN A 128 -20.27 11.77 -2.24
C ASN A 128 -20.61 10.29 -2.38
N SER A 129 -19.85 9.43 -1.72
CA SER A 129 -20.04 7.99 -1.81
C SER A 129 -19.58 7.27 -0.55
N THR A 130 -19.97 6.01 -0.45
CA THR A 130 -19.40 5.08 0.52
C THR A 130 -18.40 4.19 -0.22
N VAL A 131 -17.16 4.18 0.25
CA VAL A 131 -16.08 3.37 -0.33
C VAL A 131 -15.87 2.10 0.48
N SER A 132 -15.73 0.96 -0.20
CA SER A 132 -15.43 -0.33 0.43
C SER A 132 -14.29 -1.08 -0.27
N GLY A 133 -13.56 -1.91 0.47
CA GLY A 133 -12.51 -2.77 -0.08
C GLY A 133 -11.24 -2.73 0.76
N PHE A 134 -10.08 -2.65 0.12
CA PHE A 134 -8.80 -2.55 0.80
C PHE A 134 -7.75 -1.77 -0.01
N VAL A 135 -6.76 -1.26 0.72
CA VAL A 135 -5.46 -0.84 0.19
C VAL A 135 -4.37 -1.70 0.82
N PHE A 136 -3.24 -1.86 0.12
CA PHE A 136 -2.10 -2.58 0.67
C PHE A 136 -0.78 -1.89 0.34
N GLY A 137 0.21 -2.14 1.19
CA GLY A 137 1.49 -1.47 1.11
C GLY A 137 2.39 -1.82 2.29
N ILE A 138 3.31 -0.93 2.61
CA ILE A 138 4.20 -1.07 3.78
C ILE A 138 4.28 0.24 4.55
N GLU A 139 4.77 0.15 5.78
CA GLU A 139 5.21 1.31 6.57
C GLU A 139 6.74 1.27 6.66
N VAL A 140 7.41 2.38 6.32
CA VAL A 140 8.88 2.51 6.34
C VAL A 140 9.34 3.65 7.22
#